data_AF-A0A436V356-F1
#
_entry.id   AF-A0A436V356-F1
#
_cell.length_a   1.000
_cell.length_b   1.000
_cell.length_c   1.000
_cell.angle_alpha   90.00
_cell.angle_beta   90.00
_cell.angle_gamma   90.00
#
_symmetry.space_group_name_H-M   'P 1'
#
loop_
_entity.id
_entity.type
_entity.pdbx_description
1 polymer ?
#
loop_
_entity_poly.entity_id
_entity_poly.type
_entity_poly.pdbx_seq_one_letter_code
_entity_poly.pdbx_strand_id
1 'polypeptide(L)'
;LIVSARAGTDVTAFQAAVRDFLGEQFGGHRYVFALHDPADDPKEMEQGGRRPHIHAHAIVTMRSETGDRIVTSPQFFRQWRALMAEKAREHGIDMEMTDRREFGNPPAYGRNQVRPVSYAGRTEHEGTSRAAQVRYDAKRTNRHSTARSAPSAGYAVEAVQAWSEIKHADPDNAVADFATAQI
;
A
#
# COMPACT_ATOMS: atom_id res chain seq x y z
N LEU A 1 -1.50 -11.97 6.03
CA LEU A 1 -1.51 -10.50 5.83
C LEU A 1 -0.08 -10.03 5.70
N ILE A 2 0.18 -9.00 4.89
CA ILE A 2 1.49 -8.33 4.83
C ILE A 2 1.23 -6.84 5.00
N VAL A 3 1.99 -6.19 5.87
CA VAL A 3 2.01 -4.74 6.09
C VAL A 3 3.44 -4.24 5.92
N SER A 4 3.61 -3.06 5.35
CA SER A 4 4.91 -2.50 4.98
C SER A 4 4.97 -1.02 5.27
N ALA A 5 6.14 -0.51 5.65
CA ALA A 5 6.41 0.92 5.73
C ALA A 5 7.48 1.33 4.71
N ARG A 6 7.70 2.62 4.53
CA ARG A 6 8.74 3.12 3.61
C ARG A 6 10.14 2.80 4.14
N ALA A 7 11.14 2.88 3.26
CA ALA A 7 12.54 2.82 3.67
C ALA A 7 12.85 3.94 4.69
N GLY A 8 13.64 3.63 5.72
CA GLY A 8 14.02 4.56 6.78
C GLY A 8 12.99 4.74 7.90
N THR A 9 11.86 4.03 7.87
CA THR A 9 10.96 3.96 9.03
C THR A 9 11.65 3.24 10.20
N ASP A 10 11.49 3.75 11.42
CA ASP A 10 12.01 3.10 12.62
C ASP A 10 11.39 1.71 12.82
N VAL A 11 12.25 0.70 12.92
CA VAL A 11 11.85 -0.72 12.95
C VAL A 11 11.10 -1.05 14.23
N THR A 12 11.52 -0.49 15.36
CA THR A 12 10.93 -0.76 16.68
C THR A 12 9.53 -0.15 16.76
N ALA A 13 9.38 1.10 16.35
CA ALA A 13 8.10 1.79 16.23
C ALA A 13 7.16 1.05 15.27
N PHE A 14 7.67 0.58 14.12
CA PHE A 14 6.84 -0.16 13.17
C PHE A 14 6.39 -1.50 13.74
N GLN A 15 7.28 -2.23 14.41
CA GLN A 15 6.93 -3.47 15.09
C GLN A 15 5.85 -3.26 16.16
N ALA A 16 5.94 -2.18 16.94
CA ALA A 16 4.95 -1.83 17.95
C ALA A 16 3.61 -1.48 17.32
N ALA A 17 3.59 -0.65 16.27
CA ALA A 17 2.38 -0.32 15.52
C ALA A 17 1.70 -1.56 14.91
N VAL A 18 2.47 -2.50 14.34
CA VAL A 18 1.93 -3.75 13.80
C VAL A 18 1.33 -4.61 14.91
N ARG A 19 1.97 -4.67 16.08
CA ARG A 19 1.45 -5.42 17.23
C ARG A 19 0.10 -4.87 17.68
N ASP A 20 -0.01 -3.55 17.84
CA ASP A 20 -1.24 -2.92 18.31
C ASP A 20 -2.36 -3.03 17.26
N PHE A 21 -2.03 -2.84 15.99
CA PHE A 21 -2.96 -3.08 14.89
C PHE A 21 -3.51 -4.52 14.91
N LEU A 22 -2.65 -5.54 15.08
CA LEU A 22 -3.09 -6.93 15.13
C LEU A 22 -3.92 -7.22 16.39
N GLY A 23 -3.52 -6.68 17.54
CA GLY A 23 -4.24 -6.82 18.80
C GLY A 23 -5.65 -6.24 18.74
N GLU A 24 -5.80 -5.06 18.15
CA GLU A 24 -7.10 -4.40 18.02
C GLU A 24 -7.96 -5.06 16.92
N GLN A 25 -7.39 -5.31 15.73
CA GLN A 25 -8.17 -5.83 14.61
C GLN A 25 -8.57 -7.30 14.75
N PHE A 26 -7.73 -8.10 15.42
CA PHE A 26 -7.88 -9.55 15.52
C PHE A 26 -7.98 -10.03 16.97
N GLY A 27 -8.48 -9.18 17.86
CA GLY A 27 -8.82 -9.57 19.23
C GLY A 27 -9.66 -10.85 19.27
N GLY A 28 -9.26 -11.81 20.10
CA GLY A 28 -9.90 -13.13 20.19
C GLY A 28 -9.51 -14.13 19.09
N HIS A 29 -8.69 -13.73 18.10
CA HIS A 29 -8.05 -14.65 17.16
C HIS A 29 -6.60 -14.94 17.58
N ARG A 30 -6.12 -16.13 17.24
CA ARG A 30 -4.69 -16.44 17.38
C ARG A 30 -3.95 -15.91 16.16
N TYR A 31 -2.83 -15.24 16.40
CA TYR A 31 -1.96 -14.79 15.34
C TYR A 31 -0.50 -14.91 15.71
N VAL A 32 0.34 -14.97 14.69
CA VAL A 32 1.79 -14.82 14.78
C VAL A 32 2.22 -13.86 13.68
N PHE A 33 3.24 -13.05 13.95
CA PHE A 33 3.85 -12.23 12.91
C PHE A 33 5.37 -12.24 13.02
N ALA A 34 6.01 -12.06 11.86
CA ALA A 34 7.45 -11.91 11.73
C ALA A 34 7.74 -10.63 10.93
N LEU A 35 8.77 -9.90 11.34
CA LEU A 35 9.20 -8.67 10.70
C LEU A 35 10.48 -8.94 9.91
N HIS A 36 10.54 -8.38 8.70
CA HIS A 36 11.71 -8.35 7.84
C HIS A 36 12.22 -6.92 7.75
N ASP A 37 13.44 -6.69 8.22
CA ASP A 37 14.21 -5.47 8.01
C ASP A 37 15.24 -5.72 6.90
N PRO A 38 15.26 -4.93 5.82
CA PRO A 38 16.30 -5.04 4.80
C PRO A 38 17.74 -4.90 5.30
N ALA A 39 17.98 -4.30 6.46
CA ALA A 39 19.32 -4.25 7.07
C ALA A 39 19.80 -5.65 7.50
N ASP A 40 18.89 -6.48 8.02
CA ASP A 40 19.19 -7.82 8.55
C ASP A 40 18.83 -8.95 7.57
N ASP A 41 17.87 -8.71 6.69
CA ASP A 41 17.43 -9.61 5.59
C ASP A 41 17.60 -8.89 4.23
N PRO A 42 18.85 -8.60 3.82
CA PRO A 42 19.11 -7.93 2.56
C PRO A 42 18.69 -8.84 1.40
N LYS A 43 17.81 -8.32 0.54
CA LYS A 43 17.55 -8.95 -0.76
C LYS A 43 18.52 -8.40 -1.78
N GLU A 44 19.37 -9.28 -2.29
CA GLU A 44 20.28 -8.96 -3.38
C GLU A 44 19.53 -8.31 -4.56
N MET A 45 20.20 -7.40 -5.27
CA MET A 45 19.61 -6.76 -6.46
C MET A 45 19.20 -7.80 -7.51
N GLU A 46 19.97 -8.88 -7.63
CA GLU A 46 19.69 -10.04 -8.49
C GLU A 46 18.46 -10.85 -8.05
N GLN A 47 17.96 -10.65 -6.82
CA GLN A 47 16.73 -11.25 -6.31
C GLN A 47 15.54 -10.26 -6.31
N GLY A 48 15.72 -9.10 -6.96
CA GLY A 48 14.66 -8.10 -7.11
C GLY A 48 14.62 -7.04 -6.00
N GLY A 49 15.66 -6.95 -5.16
CA GLY A 49 15.84 -5.92 -4.13
C GLY A 49 16.10 -4.52 -4.69
N ARG A 50 15.13 -3.92 -5.38
CA ARG A 50 15.23 -2.51 -5.86
C ARG A 50 14.64 -1.48 -4.90
N ARG A 51 13.85 -1.90 -3.92
CA ARG A 51 13.20 -1.03 -2.93
C ARG A 51 13.23 -1.73 -1.57
N PRO A 52 14.38 -1.79 -0.88
CA PRO A 52 14.43 -2.33 0.46
C PRO A 52 13.46 -1.56 1.35
N HIS A 53 12.55 -2.27 2.01
CA HIS A 53 11.62 -1.68 2.96
C HIS A 53 11.24 -2.69 4.05
N ILE A 54 10.97 -2.17 5.25
CA ILE A 54 10.53 -2.98 6.38
C ILE A 54 9.11 -3.50 6.12
N HIS A 55 8.87 -4.76 6.42
CA HIS A 55 7.54 -5.36 6.28
C HIS A 55 7.32 -6.48 7.29
N ALA A 56 6.08 -6.65 7.73
CA ALA A 56 5.67 -7.73 8.61
C ALA A 56 4.72 -8.70 7.90
N HIS A 57 5.02 -9.99 8.02
CA HIS A 57 4.15 -11.09 7.64
C HIS A 57 3.35 -11.52 8.87
N ALA A 58 2.02 -11.47 8.79
CA ALA A 58 1.13 -11.96 9.85
C ALA A 58 0.26 -13.11 9.35
N ILE A 59 0.16 -14.17 10.15
CA ILE A 59 -0.75 -15.30 9.95
C ILE A 59 -1.76 -15.27 11.09
N VAL A 60 -3.04 -15.24 10.74
CA VAL A 60 -4.17 -15.11 11.68
C VAL A 60 -5.13 -16.27 11.46
N THR A 61 -5.63 -16.88 12.53
CA THR A 61 -6.67 -17.92 12.43
C THR A 61 -7.98 -17.32 11.91
N MET A 62 -8.56 -17.92 10.87
CA MET A 62 -9.80 -17.41 10.25
C MET A 62 -11.00 -17.43 11.21
N ARG A 63 -10.98 -18.29 12.23
CA ARG A 63 -11.98 -18.34 13.30
C ARG A 63 -11.34 -17.94 14.62
N SER A 64 -12.08 -17.19 15.43
CA SER A 64 -11.72 -16.81 16.79
C SER A 64 -11.91 -17.98 17.75
N GLU A 65 -11.51 -17.79 19.00
CA GLU A 65 -11.76 -18.74 20.09
C GLU A 65 -13.25 -18.85 20.45
N THR A 66 -14.06 -17.83 20.12
CA THR A 66 -15.53 -17.80 20.28
C THR A 66 -16.31 -18.31 19.07
N GLY A 67 -15.63 -18.62 17.96
CA GLY A 67 -16.24 -19.14 16.72
C GLY A 67 -16.52 -18.11 15.63
N ASP A 68 -16.32 -16.82 15.93
CA ASP A 68 -16.47 -15.71 14.98
C ASP A 68 -15.48 -15.83 13.83
N ARG A 69 -15.93 -15.55 12.60
CA ARG A 69 -15.11 -15.68 11.40
C ARG A 69 -14.70 -14.31 10.88
N ILE A 70 -13.43 -14.17 10.51
CA ILE A 70 -12.93 -12.99 9.82
C ILE A 70 -13.70 -12.80 8.50
N VAL A 71 -14.30 -11.62 8.34
CA VAL A 71 -14.94 -11.19 7.10
C VAL A 71 -13.93 -10.38 6.29
N THR A 72 -13.71 -10.78 5.04
CA THR A 72 -12.83 -10.09 4.11
C THR A 72 -13.63 -9.47 2.98
N SER A 73 -13.60 -8.15 2.89
CA SER A 73 -14.19 -7.39 1.78
C SER A 73 -13.32 -6.16 1.47
N PRO A 74 -13.44 -5.56 0.28
CA PRO A 74 -12.75 -4.30 -0.02
C PRO A 74 -13.01 -3.20 1.01
N GLN A 75 -14.22 -3.14 1.59
CA GLN A 75 -14.57 -2.19 2.64
C GLN A 75 -13.81 -2.47 3.94
N PHE A 76 -13.78 -3.72 4.41
CA PHE A 76 -13.01 -4.09 5.60
C PHE A 76 -11.50 -3.87 5.39
N PHE A 77 -10.98 -4.15 4.19
CA PHE A 77 -9.57 -3.85 3.88
C PHE A 77 -9.26 -2.34 3.85
N ARG A 78 -10.24 -1.45 3.63
CA ARG A 78 -10.04 -0.01 3.83
C ARG A 78 -9.93 0.31 5.31
N GLN A 79 -10.81 -0.26 6.14
CA GLN A 79 -10.79 -0.07 7.59
C GLN A 79 -9.47 -0.57 8.20
N TRP A 80 -9.00 -1.76 7.81
CA TRP A 80 -7.73 -2.30 8.29
C TRP A 80 -6.54 -1.40 7.92
N ARG A 81 -6.55 -0.81 6.71
CA ARG A 81 -5.51 0.15 6.31
C ARG A 81 -5.58 1.46 7.08
N ALA A 82 -6.79 1.96 7.38
CA ALA A 82 -6.97 3.14 8.21
C ALA A 82 -6.48 2.90 9.64
N LEU A 83 -6.83 1.75 10.23
CA LEU A 83 -6.38 1.37 11.57
C LEU A 83 -4.85 1.20 11.64
N MET A 84 -4.23 0.54 10.64
CA MET A 84 -2.77 0.44 10.60
C MET A 84 -2.10 1.81 10.51
N ALA A 85 -2.65 2.74 9.73
CA ALA A 85 -2.14 4.11 9.63
C ALA A 85 -2.32 4.88 10.96
N GLU A 86 -3.45 4.71 11.64
CA GLU A 86 -3.68 5.25 12.98
C GLU A 86 -2.64 4.75 13.98
N LYS A 87 -2.45 3.42 14.09
CA LYS A 87 -1.45 2.85 15.00
C LYS A 87 -0.04 3.27 14.63
N ALA A 88 0.28 3.37 13.35
CA ALA A 88 1.57 3.91 12.92
C ALA A 88 1.80 5.34 13.45
N ARG A 89 0.80 6.23 13.37
CA ARG A 89 0.90 7.59 13.89
C ARG A 89 1.03 7.65 15.42
N GLU A 90 0.32 6.79 16.14
CA GLU A 90 0.48 6.66 17.61
C GLU A 90 1.92 6.30 18.01
N HIS A 91 2.64 5.57 17.13
CA HIS A 91 4.05 5.23 17.29
C HIS A 91 5.01 6.20 16.56
N GLY A 92 4.54 7.40 16.18
CA GLY A 92 5.39 8.44 15.59
C GLY A 92 5.80 8.20 14.14
N ILE A 93 5.08 7.35 13.41
CA ILE A 93 5.32 7.08 11.99
C ILE A 93 4.31 7.87 11.16
N ASP A 94 4.82 8.75 10.30
CA ASP A 94 4.02 9.47 9.31
C ASP A 94 3.48 8.51 8.24
N MET A 95 2.35 7.87 8.55
CA MET A 95 1.65 6.94 7.69
C MET A 95 0.20 7.38 7.55
N GLU A 96 -0.28 7.38 6.30
CA GLU A 96 -1.66 7.67 5.98
C GLU A 96 -2.28 6.61 5.07
N MET A 97 -3.60 6.46 5.19
CA MET A 97 -4.38 5.65 4.27
C MET A 97 -4.66 6.47 3.01
N THR A 98 -3.93 6.17 1.95
CA THR A 98 -4.12 6.81 0.64
C THR A 98 -4.84 5.88 -0.33
N ASP A 99 -5.77 6.42 -1.15
CA ASP A 99 -6.43 5.66 -2.20
C ASP A 99 -5.60 5.64 -3.48
N ARG A 100 -5.60 4.51 -4.20
CA ARG A 100 -4.87 4.39 -5.48
C ARG A 100 -5.30 5.45 -6.52
N ARG A 101 -6.53 5.97 -6.39
CA ARG A 101 -7.10 7.00 -7.26
C ARG A 101 -6.40 8.35 -7.11
N GLU A 102 -5.74 8.60 -5.98
CA GLU A 102 -5.03 9.85 -5.68
C GLU A 102 -3.71 9.93 -6.45
N PHE A 103 -3.07 8.79 -6.71
CA PHE A 103 -1.73 8.76 -7.32
C PHE A 103 -1.73 8.66 -8.86
N GLY A 104 -2.90 8.55 -9.50
CA GLY A 104 -2.97 8.31 -10.95
C GLY A 104 -2.20 7.06 -11.42
N ASN A 105 -1.96 6.09 -10.53
CA ASN A 105 -1.13 4.94 -10.85
C ASN A 105 -1.87 3.99 -11.82
N PRO A 106 -1.16 3.40 -12.80
CA PRO A 106 -1.75 2.45 -13.72
C PRO A 106 -2.27 1.22 -12.95
N PRO A 107 -3.41 0.66 -13.36
CA PRO A 107 -4.03 -0.45 -12.64
C PRO A 107 -3.16 -1.71 -12.75
N ALA A 108 -3.14 -2.52 -11.68
CA ALA A 108 -2.34 -3.75 -11.64
C ALA A 108 -2.79 -4.75 -12.73
N TYR A 109 -1.85 -5.52 -13.26
CA TYR A 109 -2.16 -6.65 -14.14
C TYR A 109 -2.51 -7.91 -13.32
N GLY A 110 -3.40 -8.73 -13.84
CA GLY A 110 -3.79 -10.00 -13.22
C GLY A 110 -2.90 -11.16 -13.64
N ARG A 111 -2.95 -12.26 -12.88
CA ARG A 111 -2.16 -13.48 -13.13
C ARG A 111 -2.33 -14.05 -14.55
N ASN A 112 -3.54 -14.02 -15.10
CA ASN A 112 -3.81 -14.57 -16.44
C ASN A 112 -3.47 -13.60 -17.58
N GLN A 113 -3.10 -12.36 -17.25
CA GLN A 113 -2.73 -11.34 -18.25
C GLN A 113 -1.26 -11.44 -18.62
N VAL A 114 -0.42 -12.06 -17.79
CA VAL A 114 1.02 -12.07 -17.99
C VAL A 114 1.60 -13.45 -17.67
N ARG A 115 2.71 -13.80 -18.31
CA ARG A 115 3.51 -14.99 -17.97
C ARG A 115 4.94 -14.56 -17.62
N PRO A 116 5.57 -15.15 -16.59
CA PRO A 116 6.95 -14.85 -16.25
C PRO A 116 7.89 -15.33 -17.37
N VAL A 117 8.88 -14.51 -17.72
CA VAL A 117 9.90 -14.82 -18.74
C VAL A 117 11.33 -14.78 -18.21
N SER A 118 11.56 -14.08 -17.09
CA SER A 118 12.83 -14.06 -16.38
C SER A 118 12.59 -13.92 -14.89
N TYR A 119 13.39 -14.62 -14.09
CA TYR A 119 13.45 -14.46 -12.63
C TYR A 119 14.73 -13.77 -12.16
N ALA A 120 15.63 -13.43 -13.09
CA ALA A 120 16.82 -12.66 -12.76
C ALA A 120 16.41 -11.24 -12.37
N GLY A 121 16.71 -10.85 -11.14
CA GLY A 121 16.28 -9.58 -10.56
C GLY A 121 14.77 -9.53 -10.32
N ARG A 122 14.12 -8.47 -10.78
CA ARG A 122 12.67 -8.30 -10.65
C ARG A 122 11.97 -9.11 -11.73
N THR A 123 11.32 -10.21 -11.34
CA THR A 123 10.61 -11.16 -12.23
C THR A 123 9.97 -10.48 -13.43
N GLU A 124 10.55 -10.62 -14.62
CA GLU A 124 10.00 -10.02 -15.85
C GLU A 124 8.87 -10.87 -16.39
N HIS A 125 7.90 -10.20 -17.02
CA HIS A 125 6.77 -10.88 -17.62
C HIS A 125 6.51 -10.39 -19.04
N GLU A 126 5.84 -11.25 -19.81
CA GLU A 126 5.27 -10.94 -21.12
C GLU A 126 3.74 -11.04 -21.03
N GLY A 127 3.05 -10.14 -21.72
CA GLY A 127 1.60 -10.14 -21.81
C GLY A 127 1.05 -11.30 -22.65
N THR A 128 -0.02 -11.93 -22.21
CA THR A 128 -0.71 -12.99 -22.96
C THR A 128 -1.51 -12.48 -24.16
N SER A 129 -1.57 -11.16 -24.34
CA SER A 129 -2.18 -10.46 -25.48
C SER A 129 -1.57 -9.06 -25.60
N ARG A 130 -1.80 -8.38 -26.74
CA ARG A 130 -1.36 -6.98 -26.92
C ARG A 130 -1.88 -6.05 -25.82
N ALA A 131 -3.15 -6.18 -25.46
CA ALA A 131 -3.75 -5.35 -24.39
C ALA A 131 -3.11 -5.63 -23.02
N ALA A 132 -2.76 -6.88 -22.76
CA ALA A 132 -2.10 -7.25 -21.52
C ALA A 132 -0.64 -6.79 -21.45
N GLN A 133 0.08 -6.84 -22.57
CA GLN A 133 1.44 -6.29 -22.68
C GLN A 133 1.44 -4.79 -22.38
N VAL A 134 0.53 -4.03 -23.01
CA VAL A 134 0.38 -2.58 -22.75
C VAL A 134 0.12 -2.29 -21.27
N ARG A 135 -0.70 -3.12 -20.60
CA ARG A 135 -0.99 -2.96 -19.16
C ARG A 135 0.24 -3.28 -18.29
N TYR A 136 0.97 -4.33 -18.63
CA TYR A 136 2.22 -4.67 -17.96
C TYR A 136 3.24 -3.54 -18.11
N ASP A 137 3.47 -3.05 -19.32
CA ASP A 137 4.42 -1.97 -19.61
C ASP A 137 4.03 -0.68 -18.89
N ALA A 138 2.74 -0.31 -18.91
CA ALA A 138 2.23 0.83 -18.16
C ALA A 138 2.51 0.67 -16.66
N LYS A 139 2.23 -0.50 -16.07
CA LYS A 139 2.50 -0.77 -14.65
C LYS A 139 3.99 -0.78 -14.32
N ARG A 140 4.83 -1.25 -15.24
CA ARG A 140 6.29 -1.31 -15.06
C ARG A 140 6.95 0.06 -15.13
N THR A 141 6.51 0.89 -16.04
CA THR A 141 6.98 2.27 -16.23
C THR A 141 6.32 3.27 -15.28
N ASN A 142 5.36 2.81 -14.47
CA ASN A 142 4.48 3.63 -13.65
C ASN A 142 3.84 4.79 -14.44
N ARG A 143 3.46 4.52 -15.69
CA ARG A 143 2.86 5.53 -16.57
C ARG A 143 1.57 6.06 -15.96
N HIS A 144 1.51 7.37 -15.74
CA HIS A 144 0.34 8.05 -15.21
C HIS A 144 -0.92 7.69 -16.01
N SER A 145 -2.00 7.36 -15.29
CA SER A 145 -3.26 6.86 -15.83
C SER A 145 -4.41 7.59 -15.18
N THR A 146 -5.27 8.17 -16.00
CA THR A 146 -6.51 8.80 -15.53
C THR A 146 -7.57 7.76 -15.19
N ALA A 147 -8.43 8.10 -14.24
CA ALA A 147 -9.60 7.30 -13.89
C ALA A 147 -10.59 7.25 -15.07
N ARG A 148 -11.01 6.05 -15.47
CA ARG A 148 -11.93 5.85 -16.61
C ARG A 148 -13.40 5.65 -16.22
N SER A 149 -13.68 5.29 -14.97
CA SER A 149 -15.05 5.10 -14.49
C SER A 149 -15.56 6.37 -13.81
N ALA A 150 -16.86 6.66 -13.96
CA ALA A 150 -17.48 7.85 -13.35
C ALA A 150 -17.23 7.94 -11.83
N PRO A 151 -17.35 6.87 -11.02
CA PRO A 151 -17.05 6.95 -9.59
C PRO A 151 -15.59 7.25 -9.28
N SER A 152 -14.65 6.81 -10.11
CA SER A 152 -13.23 7.10 -9.91
C SER A 152 -12.86 8.50 -10.39
N ALA A 153 -13.53 9.00 -11.43
CA ALA A 153 -13.37 10.38 -11.90
C ALA A 153 -13.92 11.37 -10.87
N GLY A 154 -15.11 11.11 -10.30
CA GLY A 154 -15.68 11.93 -9.23
C GLY A 154 -14.75 12.04 -8.01
N TYR A 155 -14.16 10.93 -7.58
CA TYR A 155 -13.18 10.95 -6.49
C TYR A 155 -11.93 11.77 -6.80
N ALA A 156 -11.42 11.71 -8.04
CA ALA A 156 -10.26 12.51 -8.42
C ALA A 156 -10.58 14.02 -8.38
N VAL A 157 -11.79 14.41 -8.78
CA VAL A 157 -12.25 15.80 -8.66
C VAL A 157 -12.34 16.23 -7.19
N GLU A 158 -12.92 15.40 -6.33
CA GLU A 158 -13.02 15.66 -4.89
C GLU A 158 -11.62 15.80 -4.24
N ALA A 159 -10.67 14.93 -4.60
CA ALA A 159 -9.30 15.02 -4.12
C ALA A 159 -8.61 16.33 -4.55
N VAL A 160 -8.79 16.76 -5.80
CA VAL A 160 -8.25 18.05 -6.30
C VAL A 160 -8.88 19.23 -5.55
N GLN A 161 -10.19 19.17 -5.26
CA GLN A 161 -10.87 20.19 -4.47
C GLN A 161 -10.30 20.29 -3.05
N ALA A 162 -10.15 19.16 -2.37
CA ALA A 162 -9.57 19.11 -1.03
C ALA A 162 -8.13 19.67 -1.00
N TRP A 163 -7.28 19.29 -1.96
CA TRP A 163 -5.93 19.87 -2.07
C TRP A 163 -5.94 21.37 -2.36
N SER A 164 -6.89 21.83 -3.16
CA SER A 164 -7.06 23.26 -3.44
C SER A 164 -7.48 24.01 -2.18
N GLU A 165 -8.37 23.45 -1.35
CA GLU A 165 -8.77 24.06 -0.08
C GLU A 165 -7.57 24.20 0.87
N ILE A 166 -6.77 23.13 1.03
CA ILE A 166 -5.54 23.14 1.85
C ILE A 166 -4.58 24.23 1.37
N LYS A 167 -4.36 24.31 0.05
CA LYS A 167 -3.49 25.32 -0.56
C LYS A 167 -3.89 26.76 -0.20
N HIS A 168 -5.19 27.06 -0.13
CA HIS A 168 -5.67 28.42 0.15
C HIS A 168 -5.84 28.70 1.64
N ALA A 169 -6.00 27.66 2.46
CA ALA A 169 -6.26 27.80 3.89
C ALA A 169 -4.98 27.90 4.73
N ASP A 170 -3.89 27.27 4.31
CA ASP A 170 -2.65 27.22 5.10
C ASP A 170 -1.73 28.43 4.81
N PRO A 171 -1.39 29.25 5.82
CA PRO A 171 -0.42 30.34 5.65
C PRO A 171 1.02 29.85 5.50
N ASP A 172 1.31 28.56 5.75
CA ASP A 172 2.63 27.97 5.53
C ASP A 172 2.85 27.66 4.04
N ASN A 173 3.84 28.34 3.46
CA ASN A 173 4.25 28.16 2.08
C ASN A 173 4.64 26.70 1.77
N ALA A 174 5.20 25.95 2.73
CA ALA A 174 5.60 24.56 2.50
C ALA A 174 4.39 23.64 2.27
N VAL A 175 3.31 23.84 3.03
CA VAL A 175 2.07 23.08 2.87
C VAL A 175 1.37 23.47 1.57
N ALA A 176 1.32 24.76 1.25
CA ALA A 176 0.72 25.26 0.01
C ALA A 176 1.48 24.79 -1.25
N ASP A 177 2.82 24.74 -1.19
CA ASP A 177 3.68 24.23 -2.27
C ASP A 177 3.48 22.72 -2.45
N PHE A 178 3.43 21.96 -1.35
CA PHE A 178 3.17 20.53 -1.42
C PHE A 178 1.79 20.23 -2.00
N ALA A 179 0.75 20.94 -1.55
CA ALA A 179 -0.62 20.81 -2.07
C ALA A 179 -0.71 21.16 -3.55
N THR A 180 0.03 22.20 -4.00
CA THR A 180 0.11 22.56 -5.42
C THR A 180 0.70 21.44 -6.27
N ALA A 181 1.67 20.68 -5.74
CA ALA A 181 2.25 19.54 -6.46
C ALA A 181 1.32 18.33 -6.59
N GLN A 182 0.19 18.30 -5.87
CA GLN A 182 -0.79 17.20 -5.92
C GLN A 182 -1.97 17.47 -6.89
N ILE A 183 -2.08 18.68 -7.45
CA ILE A 183 -3.14 19.12 -8.38
C ILE A 183 -2.61 19.02 -9.83
#